data_AF-A0A2V8BS60-F1
#
_entry.id   AF-A0A2V8BS60-F1
#
_cell.length_a   1.000
_cell.length_b   1.000
_cell.length_c   1.000
_cell.angle_alpha   90.00
_cell.angle_beta   90.00
_cell.angle_gamma   90.00
#
_symmetry.space_group_name_H-M   'P 1'
#
loop_
_entity.id
_entity.type
_entity.pdbx_description
1 polymer ?
#
loop_
_entity_poly.entity_id
_entity_poly.type
_entity_poly.pdbx_seq_one_letter_code
_entity_poly.pdbx_strand_id
1 'polypeptide(L)'
;MKTSAASGVMLLVCAVAIAWVRAQGVPVKTTGIPDAARLERMAARFAPTEIGADLSTLSDADRRVLAKLVEASKIIDGLFLRQVWAGNNAMLLDLVRDQSPIGRARLRYFLINKGPWSRLDHNEVFVPGAPPKLAPANFYPDGASKAEVERWIQSLPEAERVGATGFFTVIRRAGNSFSLVPYNVEYQAEL
;
A
#
# COMPACT_ATOMS: atom_id res chain seq x y z
N MET A 1 -56.84 61.04 0.15
CA MET A 1 -57.98 61.68 -0.52
C MET A 1 -57.71 61.65 -2.03
N LYS A 2 -58.55 60.97 -2.83
CA LYS A 2 -58.40 60.75 -4.31
C LYS A 2 -57.15 59.91 -4.70
N THR A 3 -57.20 58.77 -5.42
CA THR A 3 -57.68 58.44 -6.79
C THR A 3 -56.88 59.17 -7.90
N SER A 4 -56.46 58.54 -9.01
CA SER A 4 -56.98 57.32 -9.67
C SER A 4 -55.98 56.62 -10.61
N ALA A 5 -56.32 55.38 -11.04
CA ALA A 5 -56.22 54.71 -12.37
C ALA A 5 -55.11 55.04 -13.42
N ALA A 6 -54.81 54.25 -14.46
CA ALA A 6 -54.89 52.81 -14.86
C ALA A 6 -54.29 52.71 -16.31
N SER A 7 -54.28 51.63 -17.14
CA SER A 7 -54.74 50.22 -17.08
C SER A 7 -54.06 49.37 -18.20
N GLY A 8 -54.06 48.03 -18.09
CA GLY A 8 -53.77 47.08 -19.19
C GLY A 8 -52.28 46.82 -19.52
N VAL A 9 -51.89 45.80 -20.32
CA VAL A 9 -52.66 44.74 -21.03
C VAL A 9 -51.86 43.41 -21.09
N MET A 10 -52.43 42.33 -20.53
CA MET A 10 -52.64 40.95 -21.05
C MET A 10 -51.55 40.09 -21.77
N LEU A 11 -51.79 38.76 -21.78
CA LEU A 11 -51.08 37.61 -22.43
C LEU A 11 -49.67 37.26 -21.90
N LEU A 12 -49.49 36.22 -21.08
CA LEU A 12 -49.52 34.78 -21.44
C LEU A 12 -48.50 34.36 -22.52
N VAL A 13 -47.33 33.85 -22.11
CA VAL A 13 -46.59 32.78 -22.83
C VAL A 13 -45.97 31.81 -21.82
N CYS A 14 -46.54 30.62 -21.68
CA CYS A 14 -45.87 29.49 -21.01
C CYS A 14 -45.05 28.70 -22.05
N ALA A 15 -43.77 29.05 -22.22
CA ALA A 15 -42.88 28.39 -23.17
C ALA A 15 -41.99 27.34 -22.48
N VAL A 16 -42.14 26.10 -22.95
CA VAL A 16 -41.40 24.89 -22.55
C VAL A 16 -39.88 25.07 -22.68
N ALA A 17 -39.13 24.92 -21.59
CA ALA A 17 -37.67 24.86 -21.58
C ALA A 17 -37.17 23.43 -21.36
N ILE A 18 -37.22 22.60 -22.41
CA ILE A 18 -36.75 21.20 -22.37
C ILE A 18 -35.23 21.12 -22.41
N ALA A 19 -34.67 20.28 -21.52
CA ALA A 19 -33.37 19.61 -21.60
C ALA A 19 -32.16 20.41 -22.13
N TRP A 20 -31.56 21.22 -21.25
CA TRP A 20 -30.09 21.39 -21.22
C TRP A 20 -29.49 20.83 -19.93
N VAL A 21 -29.81 19.57 -19.63
CA VAL A 21 -29.01 18.76 -18.69
C VAL A 21 -27.66 18.48 -19.35
N ARG A 22 -26.75 19.46 -19.30
CA ARG A 22 -25.34 19.20 -19.57
C ARG A 22 -24.90 18.10 -18.60
N ALA A 23 -24.20 17.10 -19.13
CA ALA A 23 -23.51 16.10 -18.33
C ALA A 23 -22.34 16.75 -17.57
N GLN A 24 -22.67 17.51 -16.51
CA GLN A 24 -21.73 17.83 -15.45
C GLN A 24 -21.47 16.54 -14.68
N GLY A 25 -20.56 15.71 -15.21
CA GLY A 25 -19.95 14.65 -14.43
C GLY A 25 -19.33 15.30 -13.21
N VAL A 26 -19.94 15.09 -12.04
CA VAL A 26 -19.49 15.69 -10.78
C VAL A 26 -18.01 15.32 -10.61
N PRO A 27 -17.10 16.31 -10.50
CA PRO A 27 -15.69 16.00 -10.37
C PRO A 27 -15.49 15.25 -9.05
N VAL A 28 -15.20 13.95 -9.16
CA VAL A 28 -14.95 13.09 -8.00
C VAL A 28 -13.79 13.71 -7.23
N LYS A 29 -14.07 14.16 -6.01
CA LYS A 29 -13.05 14.75 -5.13
C LYS A 29 -12.03 13.68 -4.75
N THR A 30 -10.95 13.60 -5.52
CA THR A 30 -9.74 12.80 -5.25
C THR A 30 -8.91 13.35 -4.07
N THR A 31 -9.55 13.99 -3.10
CA THR A 31 -8.94 14.87 -2.07
C THR A 31 -8.09 14.16 -1.00
N GLY A 32 -7.82 12.86 -1.15
CA GLY A 32 -6.88 12.12 -0.32
C GLY A 32 -5.63 11.68 -1.10
N ILE A 33 -5.83 10.96 -2.21
CA ILE A 33 -4.74 10.34 -2.97
C ILE A 33 -3.88 11.40 -3.69
N PRO A 34 -2.55 11.40 -3.49
CA PRO A 34 -1.63 12.29 -4.19
C PRO A 34 -1.67 12.18 -5.74
N ASP A 35 -1.58 13.34 -6.40
CA ASP A 35 -1.20 13.44 -7.82
C ASP A 35 0.30 13.19 -8.04
N ALA A 36 0.73 13.13 -9.30
CA ALA A 36 2.13 12.84 -9.66
C ALA A 36 3.11 13.89 -9.11
N ALA A 37 2.74 15.18 -9.13
CA ALA A 37 3.58 16.25 -8.62
C ALA A 37 3.68 16.23 -7.09
N ARG A 38 2.59 15.88 -6.38
CA ARG A 38 2.62 15.63 -4.93
C ARG A 38 3.46 14.39 -4.59
N LEU A 39 3.35 13.30 -5.35
CA LEU A 39 4.19 12.10 -5.18
C LEU A 39 5.68 12.41 -5.37
N GLU A 40 6.07 13.11 -6.43
CA GLU A 40 7.49 13.44 -6.62
C GLU A 40 8.02 14.38 -5.53
N ARG A 41 7.22 15.33 -5.01
CA ARG A 41 7.59 16.12 -3.82
C ARG A 41 7.70 15.26 -2.55
N MET A 42 6.78 14.32 -2.34
CA MET A 42 6.82 13.39 -1.20
C MET A 42 8.04 12.46 -1.28
N ALA A 43 8.43 12.04 -2.48
CA ALA A 43 9.58 11.20 -2.78
C ALA A 43 10.92 11.97 -2.78
N ALA A 44 10.92 13.27 -3.09
CA ALA A 44 12.12 14.12 -3.02
C ALA A 44 12.62 14.36 -1.59
N ARG A 45 11.80 14.07 -0.56
CA ARG A 45 12.25 14.01 0.84
C ARG A 45 13.27 12.89 1.09
N PHE A 46 13.29 11.89 0.22
CA PHE A 46 14.36 10.89 0.16
C PHE A 46 15.38 11.35 -0.88
N ALA A 47 16.36 12.13 -0.43
CA ALA A 47 17.43 12.63 -1.29
C ALA A 47 18.19 11.46 -1.94
N PRO A 48 18.29 11.39 -3.28
CA PRO A 48 19.11 10.38 -3.94
C PRO A 48 20.59 10.61 -3.64
N THR A 49 21.25 9.59 -3.10
CA THR A 49 22.67 9.60 -2.72
C THR A 49 23.33 8.36 -3.29
N GLU A 50 24.49 8.50 -3.92
CA GLU A 50 25.28 7.33 -4.34
C GLU A 50 25.89 6.65 -3.11
N ILE A 51 25.62 5.35 -2.96
CA ILE A 51 26.19 4.51 -1.91
C ILE A 51 27.27 3.65 -2.55
N GLY A 52 28.51 4.14 -2.52
CA GLY A 52 29.70 3.42 -2.97
C GLY A 52 30.56 2.91 -1.81
N ALA A 53 31.51 2.04 -2.14
CA ALA A 53 32.59 1.60 -1.25
C ALA A 53 33.86 1.43 -2.10
N ASP A 54 35.03 1.70 -1.52
CA ASP A 54 36.26 1.25 -2.16
C ASP A 54 36.37 -0.28 -2.01
N LEU A 55 36.60 -0.94 -3.13
CA LEU A 55 36.79 -2.39 -3.21
C LEU A 55 38.23 -2.74 -3.62
N SER A 56 39.13 -1.77 -3.78
CA SER A 56 40.50 -1.93 -4.28
C SER A 56 41.29 -3.04 -3.57
N THR A 57 41.07 -3.21 -2.27
CA THR A 57 41.71 -4.19 -1.39
C THR A 57 41.12 -5.60 -1.48
N LEU A 58 39.95 -5.79 -2.12
CA LEU A 58 39.30 -7.10 -2.26
C LEU A 58 39.90 -7.89 -3.42
N SER A 59 40.22 -9.17 -3.16
CA SER A 59 40.65 -10.09 -4.21
C SER A 59 39.52 -10.43 -5.18
N ASP A 60 39.85 -10.99 -6.34
CA ASP A 60 38.84 -11.49 -7.29
C ASP A 60 37.95 -12.58 -6.68
N ALA A 61 38.42 -13.32 -5.67
CA ALA A 61 37.60 -14.28 -4.94
C ALA A 61 36.58 -13.58 -4.05
N ASP A 62 37.01 -12.61 -3.25
CA ASP A 62 36.14 -11.84 -2.34
C ASP A 62 35.09 -11.03 -3.12
N ARG A 63 35.47 -10.48 -4.28
CA ARG A 63 34.56 -9.78 -5.20
C ARG A 63 33.45 -10.72 -5.74
N ARG A 64 33.77 -12.00 -6.00
CA ARG A 64 32.77 -13.00 -6.38
C ARG A 64 31.86 -13.40 -5.21
N VAL A 65 32.40 -13.49 -3.99
CA VAL A 65 31.59 -13.73 -2.77
C VAL A 65 30.65 -12.55 -2.52
N LEU A 66 31.15 -11.31 -2.58
CA LEU A 66 30.36 -10.09 -2.43
C LEU A 66 29.23 -10.01 -3.47
N ALA A 67 29.49 -10.38 -4.73
CA ALA A 67 28.45 -10.45 -5.75
C ALA A 67 27.32 -11.44 -5.35
N LYS A 68 27.65 -12.60 -4.77
CA LYS A 68 26.64 -13.55 -4.27
C LYS A 68 25.90 -13.07 -3.02
N LEU A 69 26.54 -12.32 -2.13
CA LEU A 69 25.87 -11.66 -1.00
C LEU A 69 24.88 -10.58 -1.48
N VAL A 70 25.22 -9.85 -2.55
CA VAL A 70 24.34 -8.86 -3.20
C VAL A 70 23.20 -9.53 -3.98
N GLU A 71 23.42 -10.69 -4.61
CA GLU A 71 22.36 -11.50 -5.20
C GLU A 71 21.36 -11.97 -4.13
N ALA A 72 21.84 -12.57 -3.04
CA ALA A 72 20.98 -13.03 -1.93
C ALA A 72 20.21 -11.88 -1.27
N SER A 73 20.83 -10.71 -1.10
CA SER A 73 20.19 -9.53 -0.50
C SER A 73 18.99 -9.01 -1.30
N LYS A 74 18.95 -9.23 -2.63
CA LYS A 74 17.79 -8.88 -3.47
C LYS A 74 16.56 -9.75 -3.19
N ILE A 75 16.76 -10.97 -2.70
CA ILE A 75 15.66 -11.88 -2.33
C ILE A 75 14.95 -11.37 -1.08
N ILE A 76 15.72 -10.90 -0.09
CA ILE A 76 15.19 -10.30 1.15
C ILE A 76 14.26 -9.12 0.87
N ASP A 77 14.53 -8.36 -0.20
CA ASP A 77 13.72 -7.23 -0.64
C ASP A 77 12.30 -7.65 -1.08
N GLY A 78 12.17 -8.83 -1.71
CA GLY A 78 10.90 -9.46 -2.08
C GLY A 78 10.19 -10.12 -0.89
N LEU A 79 10.94 -10.78 -0.01
CA LEU A 79 10.40 -11.35 1.23
C LEU A 79 9.83 -10.29 2.16
N PHE A 80 10.51 -9.14 2.29
CA PHE A 80 10.02 -8.03 3.10
C PHE A 80 8.75 -7.39 2.49
N LEU A 81 8.61 -7.35 1.16
CA LEU A 81 7.36 -6.95 0.52
C LEU A 81 6.20 -7.90 0.88
N ARG A 82 6.42 -9.22 0.82
CA ARG A 82 5.44 -10.23 1.28
C ARG A 82 5.08 -10.06 2.77
N GLN A 83 6.06 -9.78 3.62
CA GLN A 83 5.87 -9.60 5.07
C GLN A 83 5.08 -8.33 5.41
N VAL A 84 5.30 -7.23 4.70
CA VAL A 84 4.60 -5.96 4.96
C VAL A 84 3.10 -6.07 4.64
N TRP A 85 2.72 -6.72 3.54
CA TRP A 85 1.32 -6.97 3.18
C TRP A 85 1.20 -8.02 2.06
N ALA A 86 0.27 -8.96 2.19
CA ALA A 86 0.02 -9.98 1.16
C ALA A 86 -0.30 -9.39 -0.23
N GLY A 87 -0.99 -8.25 -0.29
CA GLY A 87 -1.34 -7.57 -1.54
C GLY A 87 -0.19 -6.85 -2.25
N ASN A 88 0.98 -6.69 -1.62
CA ASN A 88 2.11 -5.95 -2.21
C ASN A 88 2.56 -6.54 -3.55
N ASN A 89 2.61 -7.86 -3.69
CA ASN A 89 3.12 -8.50 -4.90
C ASN A 89 2.17 -8.27 -6.10
N ALA A 90 0.86 -8.38 -5.90
CA ALA A 90 -0.13 -8.08 -6.94
C ALA A 90 -0.09 -6.59 -7.32
N MET A 91 -0.06 -5.70 -6.34
CA MET A 91 0.00 -4.25 -6.56
C MET A 91 1.28 -3.81 -7.28
N LEU A 92 2.42 -4.45 -6.99
CA LEU A 92 3.68 -4.17 -7.70
C LEU A 92 3.58 -4.54 -9.19
N LEU A 93 2.96 -5.67 -9.53
CA LEU A 93 2.76 -6.08 -10.92
C LEU A 93 1.88 -5.07 -11.71
N ASP A 94 0.86 -4.51 -11.07
CA ASP A 94 0.01 -3.48 -11.70
C ASP A 94 0.71 -2.12 -11.80
N LEU A 95 1.48 -1.72 -10.78
CA LEU A 95 2.28 -0.49 -10.81
C LEU A 95 3.41 -0.53 -11.86
N VAL A 96 3.95 -1.71 -12.18
CA VAL A 96 4.94 -1.89 -13.26
C VAL A 96 4.30 -1.78 -14.66
N ARG A 97 3.00 -2.07 -14.79
CA ARG A 97 2.24 -1.94 -16.05
C ARG A 97 1.86 -0.49 -16.36
N ASP A 98 1.59 0.34 -15.34
CA ASP A 98 1.22 1.75 -15.53
C ASP A 98 2.43 2.63 -15.89
N GLN A 99 2.70 2.73 -17.20
CA GLN A 99 3.75 3.59 -17.77
C GLN A 99 3.32 5.05 -17.98
N SER A 100 2.24 5.51 -17.34
CA SER A 100 1.91 6.93 -17.27
C SER A 100 2.86 7.69 -16.31
N PRO A 101 2.90 9.03 -16.34
CA PRO A 101 3.66 9.81 -15.35
C PRO A 101 3.20 9.56 -13.90
N ILE A 102 1.91 9.34 -13.67
CA ILE A 102 1.36 9.02 -12.35
C ILE A 102 1.70 7.59 -11.92
N GLY A 103 1.68 6.63 -12.86
CA GLY A 103 2.09 5.25 -12.62
C GLY A 103 3.55 5.13 -12.18
N ARG A 104 4.47 5.76 -12.92
CA ARG A 104 5.89 5.82 -12.54
C ARG A 104 6.13 6.48 -11.19
N ALA A 105 5.44 7.59 -10.88
CA ALA A 105 5.55 8.25 -9.59
C ALA A 105 5.06 7.37 -8.43
N ARG A 106 3.96 6.63 -8.63
CA ARG A 106 3.45 5.64 -7.66
C ARG A 106 4.41 4.47 -7.50
N LEU A 107 4.94 3.89 -8.58
CA LEU A 107 5.92 2.80 -8.55
C LEU A 107 7.19 3.22 -7.80
N ARG A 108 7.75 4.41 -8.13
CA ARG A 108 8.91 4.98 -7.42
C ARG A 108 8.65 5.06 -5.92
N TYR A 109 7.53 5.64 -5.50
CA TYR A 109 7.24 5.83 -4.09
C TYR A 109 6.84 4.53 -3.36
N PHE A 110 6.23 3.57 -4.07
CA PHE A 110 5.95 2.22 -3.57
C PHE A 110 7.25 1.45 -3.26
N LEU A 111 8.25 1.53 -4.14
CA LEU A 111 9.54 0.86 -3.94
C LEU A 111 10.35 1.48 -2.79
N ILE A 112 10.27 2.81 -2.60
CA ILE A 112 10.87 3.51 -1.45
C ILE A 112 10.20 3.09 -0.13
N ASN A 113 8.86 3.03 -0.08
CA ASN A 113 8.12 2.72 1.14
C ASN A 113 7.90 1.21 1.38
N LYS A 114 8.29 0.35 0.44
CA LYS A 114 7.97 -1.09 0.39
C LYS A 114 6.47 -1.35 0.61
N GLY A 115 5.63 -0.64 -0.13
CA GLY A 115 4.17 -0.73 -0.06
C GLY A 115 3.45 0.60 -0.34
N PRO A 116 2.11 0.60 -0.39
CA PRO A 116 1.28 1.74 -0.83
C PRO A 116 1.05 2.83 0.22
N TRP A 117 1.83 2.85 1.30
CA TRP A 117 1.67 3.73 2.45
C TRP A 117 2.90 4.59 2.70
N SER A 118 2.70 5.90 2.88
CA SER A 118 3.82 6.82 3.14
C SER A 118 4.36 6.64 4.56
N ARG A 119 5.58 6.11 4.71
CA ARG A 119 6.20 5.90 6.03
C ARG A 119 6.52 7.21 6.76
N LEU A 120 6.67 8.32 6.04
CA LEU A 120 6.89 9.65 6.62
C LEU A 120 5.58 10.35 7.02
N ASP A 121 4.45 10.01 6.41
CA ASP A 121 3.15 10.62 6.66
C ASP A 121 2.21 9.62 7.35
N HIS A 122 2.63 9.09 8.51
CA HIS A 122 1.85 8.19 9.38
C HIS A 122 1.23 6.94 8.72
N ASN A 123 1.74 6.50 7.57
CA ASN A 123 1.18 5.44 6.71
C ASN A 123 -0.09 5.85 5.92
N GLU A 124 -0.25 7.13 5.56
CA GLU A 124 -1.24 7.59 4.57
C GLU A 124 -1.16 6.77 3.27
N VAL A 125 -2.31 6.35 2.76
CA VAL A 125 -2.44 5.63 1.48
C VAL A 125 -2.18 6.57 0.31
N PHE A 126 -1.28 6.17 -0.61
CA PHE A 126 -1.02 6.93 -1.85
C PHE A 126 -1.26 6.15 -3.15
N VAL A 127 -1.53 4.85 -3.07
CA VAL A 127 -1.95 4.03 -4.23
C VAL A 127 -3.45 3.73 -4.13
N PRO A 128 -4.26 4.02 -5.16
CA PRO A 128 -5.67 3.64 -5.17
C PRO A 128 -5.89 2.14 -4.94
N GLY A 129 -6.96 1.79 -4.23
CA GLY A 129 -7.32 0.39 -3.93
C GLY A 129 -6.55 -0.26 -2.77
N ALA A 130 -5.50 0.37 -2.23
CA ALA A 130 -4.87 -0.10 -1.01
C ALA A 130 -5.77 0.13 0.23
N PRO A 131 -5.84 -0.83 1.17
CA PRO A 131 -6.52 -0.62 2.45
C PRO A 131 -5.70 0.29 3.37
N PRO A 132 -6.24 0.75 4.52
CA PRO A 132 -5.43 1.26 5.63
C PRO A 132 -4.38 0.22 6.05
N LYS A 133 -3.20 0.68 6.50
CA LYS A 133 -2.11 -0.24 6.85
C LYS A 133 -2.46 -1.06 8.09
N LEU A 134 -2.40 -2.39 7.95
CA LEU A 134 -2.66 -3.32 9.05
C LEU A 134 -1.48 -3.35 10.02
N ALA A 135 -1.74 -3.11 11.31
CA ALA A 135 -0.75 -3.24 12.38
C ALA A 135 -0.06 -4.62 12.46
N PRO A 136 -0.74 -5.78 12.29
CA PRO A 136 -0.09 -7.09 12.28
C PRO A 136 0.72 -7.41 11.01
N ALA A 137 0.72 -6.52 10.00
CA ALA A 137 1.26 -6.79 8.67
C ALA A 137 0.76 -8.15 8.12
N ASN A 138 1.63 -9.00 7.54
CA ASN A 138 1.29 -10.34 7.06
C ASN A 138 1.80 -11.48 7.99
N PHE A 139 2.12 -11.19 9.25
CA PHE A 139 2.63 -12.19 10.21
C PHE A 139 1.53 -13.01 10.88
N TYR A 140 0.31 -12.48 10.89
CA TYR A 140 -0.88 -13.10 11.48
C TYR A 140 -1.93 -13.34 10.37
N PRO A 141 -2.97 -14.16 10.60
CA PRO A 141 -3.95 -14.46 9.56
C PRO A 141 -4.90 -13.29 9.31
N ASP A 142 -5.25 -13.06 8.05
CA ASP A 142 -6.24 -12.05 7.68
C ASP A 142 -7.57 -12.20 8.43
N GLY A 143 -8.11 -11.08 8.88
CA GLY A 143 -9.35 -11.01 9.66
C GLY A 143 -9.28 -11.55 11.09
N ALA A 144 -8.15 -12.10 11.55
CA ALA A 144 -8.00 -12.51 12.95
C ALA A 144 -7.82 -11.30 13.88
N SER A 145 -8.64 -11.21 14.92
CA SER A 145 -8.46 -10.23 15.99
C SER A 145 -7.31 -10.61 16.92
N LYS A 146 -6.65 -9.60 17.51
CA LYS A 146 -5.60 -9.79 18.52
C LYS A 146 -6.08 -10.73 19.65
N ALA A 147 -7.32 -10.56 20.11
CA ALA A 147 -7.89 -11.35 21.19
C ALA A 147 -8.27 -12.80 20.80
N GLU A 148 -8.46 -13.13 19.52
CA GLU A 148 -8.50 -14.54 19.08
C GLU A 148 -7.11 -15.17 19.16
N VAL A 149 -6.09 -14.48 18.64
CA VAL A 149 -4.72 -15.01 18.61
C VAL A 149 -4.17 -15.18 20.03
N GLU A 150 -4.32 -14.19 20.91
CA GLU A 150 -3.83 -14.28 22.31
C GLU A 150 -4.49 -15.44 23.07
N ARG A 151 -5.80 -15.66 22.91
CA ARG A 151 -6.50 -16.80 23.53
C ARG A 151 -6.02 -18.14 22.97
N TRP A 152 -5.75 -18.21 21.67
CA TRP A 152 -5.17 -19.42 21.07
C TRP A 152 -3.77 -19.70 21.60
N ILE A 153 -2.87 -18.71 21.64
CA ILE A 153 -1.52 -18.86 22.21
C ILE A 153 -1.61 -19.32 23.67
N GLN A 154 -2.53 -18.77 24.47
CA GLN A 154 -2.74 -19.18 25.86
C GLN A 154 -3.22 -20.64 26.00
N SER A 155 -3.92 -21.18 24.99
CA SER A 155 -4.37 -22.58 24.96
C SER A 155 -3.30 -23.59 24.54
N LEU A 156 -2.17 -23.14 23.99
CA LEU A 156 -1.08 -24.03 23.55
C LEU A 156 -0.26 -24.58 24.75
N PRO A 157 0.30 -25.79 24.63
CA PRO A 157 1.35 -26.30 25.52
C PRO A 157 2.55 -25.35 25.60
N GLU A 158 3.25 -25.34 26.73
CA GLU A 158 4.29 -24.34 27.01
C GLU A 158 5.44 -24.33 25.98
N ALA A 159 5.87 -25.50 25.52
CA ALA A 159 6.88 -25.63 24.46
C ALA A 159 6.43 -25.01 23.13
N GLU A 160 5.13 -25.09 22.80
CA GLU A 160 4.56 -24.50 21.58
C GLU A 160 4.35 -22.98 21.73
N ARG A 161 4.09 -22.47 22.94
CA ARG A 161 4.00 -21.02 23.21
C ARG A 161 5.30 -20.29 22.89
N VAL A 162 6.46 -20.91 23.13
CA VAL A 162 7.78 -20.36 22.76
C VAL A 162 7.92 -20.22 21.25
N GLY A 163 7.35 -21.14 20.47
CA GLY A 163 7.21 -20.98 19.02
C GLY A 163 6.26 -19.82 18.70
N ALA A 164 5.06 -19.82 19.28
CA ALA A 164 4.01 -18.86 18.95
C ALA A 164 4.28 -17.39 19.31
N THR A 165 5.26 -17.12 20.17
CA THR A 165 5.76 -15.76 20.47
C THR A 165 7.17 -15.50 19.90
N GLY A 166 7.72 -16.45 19.13
CA GLY A 166 9.06 -16.39 18.56
C GLY A 166 9.16 -15.54 17.28
N PHE A 167 10.38 -15.09 16.97
CA PHE A 167 10.65 -14.18 15.84
C PHE A 167 10.59 -14.83 14.44
N PHE A 168 10.58 -16.16 14.36
CA PHE A 168 10.81 -16.92 13.11
C PHE A 168 9.65 -17.85 12.73
N THR A 169 8.44 -17.53 13.21
CA THR A 169 7.19 -18.19 12.82
C THR A 169 6.14 -17.15 12.45
N VAL A 170 5.30 -17.47 11.48
CA VAL A 170 4.04 -16.78 11.23
C VAL A 170 2.87 -17.61 11.75
N ILE A 171 1.75 -16.96 12.01
CA ILE A 171 0.49 -17.63 12.38
C ILE A 171 -0.43 -17.62 11.16
N ARG A 172 -1.03 -18.77 10.86
CA ARG A 172 -1.93 -19.01 9.71
C ARG A 172 -3.25 -19.64 10.19
N ARG A 173 -4.34 -19.50 9.44
CA ARG A 173 -5.60 -20.22 9.72
C ARG A 173 -5.42 -21.70 9.37
N ALA A 174 -5.89 -22.58 10.25
CA ALA A 174 -5.89 -24.03 10.09
C ALA A 174 -7.30 -24.56 10.36
N GLY A 175 -8.13 -24.61 9.31
CA GLY A 175 -9.57 -24.81 9.45
C GLY A 175 -10.19 -23.74 10.36
N ASN A 176 -10.88 -24.18 11.42
CA ASN A 176 -11.51 -23.30 12.41
C ASN A 176 -10.52 -22.77 13.48
N SER A 177 -9.25 -23.14 13.42
CA SER A 177 -8.20 -22.79 14.40
C SER A 177 -7.05 -22.03 13.73
N PHE A 178 -5.91 -21.95 14.41
CA PHE A 178 -4.65 -21.44 13.86
C PHE A 178 -3.53 -22.50 13.94
N SER A 179 -2.47 -22.29 13.15
CA SER A 179 -1.23 -23.07 13.20
C SER A 179 -0.01 -22.14 13.16
N LEU A 180 1.12 -22.67 13.66
CA LEU A 180 2.44 -22.08 13.45
C LEU A 180 3.01 -22.57 12.12
N VAL A 181 3.60 -21.66 11.35
CA VAL A 181 4.40 -21.98 10.17
C VAL A 181 5.78 -21.31 10.34
N PRO A 182 6.88 -22.07 10.41
CA PRO A 182 8.22 -21.49 10.55
C PRO A 182 8.66 -20.83 9.25
N TYR A 183 9.54 -19.83 9.35
CA TYR A 183 9.95 -18.99 8.22
C TYR A 183 10.58 -19.79 7.06
N ASN A 184 11.31 -20.88 7.36
CA ASN A 184 11.88 -21.77 6.35
C ASN A 184 10.84 -22.62 5.58
N VAL A 185 9.55 -22.57 5.97
CA VAL A 185 8.43 -23.18 5.26
C VAL A 185 7.55 -22.11 4.60
N GLU A 186 7.20 -21.04 5.33
CA GLU A 186 6.42 -19.91 4.78
C GLU A 186 7.15 -19.21 3.61
N TYR A 187 8.48 -19.17 3.64
CA TYR A 187 9.34 -18.50 2.64
C TYR A 187 10.23 -19.49 1.86
N GLN A 188 9.88 -20.78 1.83
CA GLN A 188 10.68 -21.85 1.22
C GLN A 188 10.90 -21.71 -0.31
N ALA A 189 10.09 -20.91 -1.01
CA ALA A 189 10.28 -20.65 -2.44
C ALA A 189 11.41 -19.65 -2.72
N GLU A 190 11.92 -18.99 -1.68
CA GLU A 190 12.92 -17.92 -1.75
C GLU A 190 14.17 -18.18 -0.88
N LEU A 191 14.09 -19.07 0.11
CA LEU A 191 15.17 -19.41 1.06
C LEU A 191 15.85 -20.76 0.75
#